data_AF-A0A920FY75-F1
#
_entry.id   AF-A0A920FY75-F1
#
_cell.length_a   1.000
_cell.length_b   1.000
_cell.length_c   1.000
_cell.angle_alpha   90.00
_cell.angle_beta   90.00
_cell.angle_gamma   90.00
#
_symmetry.space_group_name_H-M   'P 1'
#
loop_
_entity.id
_entity.type
_entity.pdbx_description
1 polymer ?
#
loop_
_entity_poly.entity_id
_entity_poly.type
_entity_poly.pdbx_seq_one_letter_code
_entity_poly.pdbx_strand_id
1 'polypeptide(L)'
;MSNNQVLIILNGEDQTVLSEKSNKIILAKKKQENITHDHTLLQTNFDSLEDLIKANTIIKSQFSKIDELVIVYRNIDLNMISYQYDYNHIKQNYQELMNIIYFINLLVPLLKDEFSFILSFEKDNHYKVHFNNFKMSLIKYLESLKVDLVKSINIDIKILN
;
A
#
# COMPACT_ATOMS: atom_id res chain seq x y z
N MET A 1 -3.39 -20.18 -13.16
CA MET A 1 -3.87 -18.80 -13.43
C MET A 1 -2.87 -17.84 -12.81
N SER A 2 -2.44 -16.82 -13.54
CA SER A 2 -1.53 -15.80 -13.00
C SER A 2 -2.28 -14.94 -11.98
N ASN A 3 -1.71 -14.79 -10.78
CA ASN A 3 -2.26 -13.93 -9.73
C ASN A 3 -2.15 -12.45 -10.16
N ASN A 4 -3.16 -11.62 -9.95
CA ASN A 4 -3.05 -10.17 -10.20
C ASN A 4 -2.73 -9.46 -8.89
N GLN A 5 -1.50 -8.94 -8.82
CA GLN A 5 -0.96 -8.26 -7.64
C GLN A 5 -0.80 -6.77 -7.91
N VAL A 6 -1.32 -5.94 -7.01
CA VAL A 6 -1.03 -4.51 -6.98
C VAL A 6 -0.11 -4.23 -5.79
N LEU A 7 1.03 -3.57 -6.04
CA LEU A 7 2.00 -3.18 -5.01
C LEU A 7 1.98 -1.67 -4.84
N ILE A 8 1.85 -1.20 -3.60
CA ILE A 8 1.98 0.21 -3.21
C ILE A 8 3.25 0.34 -2.38
N ILE A 9 4.28 0.99 -2.93
CA ILE A 9 5.55 1.21 -2.25
C ILE A 9 5.63 2.67 -1.80
N LEU A 10 5.27 2.91 -0.55
CA LEU A 10 5.31 4.24 0.08
C LEU A 10 6.75 4.67 0.37
N ASN A 11 7.54 3.74 0.92
CA ASN A 11 8.98 3.90 1.12
C ASN A 11 9.69 2.53 1.25
N GLY A 12 10.98 2.51 0.94
CA GLY A 12 11.81 1.31 1.00
C GLY A 12 11.47 0.28 -0.08
N GLU A 13 11.97 -0.94 0.11
CA GLU A 13 11.72 -2.07 -0.78
C GLU A 13 11.65 -3.35 0.07
N ASP A 14 10.89 -4.33 -0.38
CA ASP A 14 10.85 -5.68 0.17
C ASP A 14 10.61 -6.65 -0.98
N GLN A 15 11.60 -7.48 -1.33
CA GLN A 15 11.42 -8.44 -2.43
C GLN A 15 10.60 -9.66 -2.01
N THR A 16 10.51 -9.94 -0.71
CA THR A 16 9.85 -11.16 -0.19
C THR A 16 8.33 -11.14 -0.41
N VAL A 17 7.76 -9.97 -0.70
CA VAL A 17 6.33 -9.80 -1.00
C VAL A 17 6.00 -9.99 -2.48
N LEU A 18 7.00 -10.11 -3.36
CA LEU A 18 6.78 -10.28 -4.79
C LEU A 18 6.50 -11.75 -5.08
N SER A 19 5.31 -12.03 -5.61
CA SER A 19 4.94 -13.39 -6.01
C SER A 19 5.57 -13.73 -7.38
N GLU A 20 6.32 -14.84 -7.49
CA GLU A 20 7.08 -15.17 -8.71
C GLU A 20 6.20 -15.33 -9.96
N LYS A 21 4.95 -15.82 -9.80
CA LYS A 21 3.99 -16.09 -10.90
C LYS A 21 2.75 -15.20 -10.85
N SER A 22 2.96 -13.89 -10.75
CA SER A 22 1.88 -12.88 -10.74
C SER A 22 2.09 -11.80 -11.80
N ASN A 23 0.99 -11.30 -12.36
CA ASN A 23 0.96 -10.03 -13.09
C ASN A 23 1.02 -8.92 -12.04
N LYS A 24 1.95 -7.98 -12.20
CA LYS A 24 2.25 -6.97 -11.17
C LYS A 24 2.07 -5.57 -11.71
N ILE A 25 1.32 -4.77 -10.97
CA ILE A 25 1.32 -3.30 -11.13
C ILE A 25 1.92 -2.72 -9.86
N ILE A 26 3.01 -1.96 -10.00
CA ILE A 26 3.72 -1.35 -8.88
C ILE A 26 3.49 0.16 -8.94
N LEU A 27 3.01 0.73 -7.84
CA LEU A 27 2.90 2.16 -7.62
C LEU A 27 4.03 2.58 -6.70
N ALA A 28 4.85 3.54 -7.14
CA ALA A 28 5.96 4.05 -6.34
C ALA A 28 6.33 5.49 -6.73
N LYS A 29 6.87 6.27 -5.79
CA LYS A 29 7.35 7.64 -6.07
C LYS A 29 8.53 7.68 -7.06
N LYS A 30 9.35 6.62 -7.08
CA LYS A 30 10.53 6.47 -7.93
C LYS A 30 10.66 5.03 -8.42
N LYS A 31 11.48 4.84 -9.46
CA LYS A 31 11.85 3.51 -9.94
C LYS A 31 12.55 2.75 -8.82
N GLN A 32 12.14 1.51 -8.60
CA GLN A 32 12.77 0.59 -7.65
C GLN A 32 13.89 -0.13 -8.39
N GLU A 33 15.12 -0.02 -7.89
CA GLU A 33 16.31 -0.51 -8.58
C GLU A 33 16.45 -2.02 -8.44
N ASN A 34 15.95 -2.59 -7.34
CA ASN A 34 16.14 -4.00 -7.03
C ASN A 34 14.96 -4.90 -7.44
N ILE A 35 13.94 -4.40 -8.13
CA ILE A 35 12.82 -5.25 -8.59
C ILE A 35 13.16 -5.85 -9.96
N THR A 36 13.53 -7.12 -9.96
CA THR A 36 13.98 -7.87 -11.16
C THR A 36 12.86 -8.58 -11.91
N HIS A 37 11.65 -8.65 -11.34
CA HIS A 37 10.50 -9.32 -11.95
C HIS A 37 9.79 -8.41 -12.96
N ASP A 38 9.22 -8.99 -14.01
CA ASP A 38 8.39 -8.25 -14.97
C ASP A 38 7.18 -7.59 -14.26
N HIS A 39 6.99 -6.30 -14.50
CA HIS A 39 5.92 -5.50 -13.88
C HIS A 39 5.59 -4.25 -14.72
N THR A 40 4.37 -3.74 -14.53
CA THR A 40 4.01 -2.37 -14.94
C THR A 40 4.34 -1.42 -13.79
N LEU A 41 5.27 -0.49 -14.00
CA LEU A 41 5.56 0.57 -13.03
C LEU A 41 4.69 1.81 -13.30
N LEU A 42 3.96 2.25 -12.29
CA LEU A 42 3.24 3.52 -12.25
C LEU A 42 3.99 4.43 -11.27
N GLN A 43 4.65 5.46 -11.81
CA GLN A 43 5.26 6.47 -10.97
C GLN A 43 4.16 7.36 -10.38
N THR A 44 3.97 7.29 -9.06
CA THR A 44 2.80 7.84 -8.38
C THR A 44 3.24 8.72 -7.22
N ASN A 45 2.79 9.99 -7.20
CA ASN A 45 2.88 10.81 -6.01
C ASN A 45 1.69 10.54 -5.09
N PHE A 46 1.91 9.87 -3.95
CA PHE A 46 0.86 9.53 -2.99
C PHE A 46 0.25 10.75 -2.26
N ASP A 47 0.84 11.94 -2.40
CA ASP A 47 0.22 13.19 -1.92
C ASP A 47 -0.86 13.72 -2.89
N SER A 48 -0.87 13.24 -4.15
CA SER A 48 -1.78 13.67 -5.22
C SER A 48 -2.91 12.66 -5.44
N LEU A 49 -4.15 13.09 -5.18
CA LEU A 49 -5.34 12.29 -5.51
C LEU A 49 -5.48 12.07 -7.02
N GLU A 50 -5.03 13.01 -7.85
CA GLU A 50 -5.11 12.91 -9.31
C GLU A 50 -4.26 11.75 -9.83
N ASP A 51 -3.05 11.58 -9.27
CA ASP A 51 -2.16 10.48 -9.64
C ASP A 51 -2.76 9.12 -9.26
N LEU A 52 -3.43 9.05 -8.10
CA LEU A 52 -4.14 7.85 -7.66
C LEU A 52 -5.35 7.52 -8.54
N ILE A 53 -6.10 8.53 -9.00
CA ILE A 53 -7.21 8.34 -9.95
C ILE A 53 -6.69 7.84 -11.31
N LYS A 54 -5.57 8.40 -11.80
CA LYS A 54 -4.91 7.92 -13.03
C LYS A 54 -4.44 6.48 -12.88
N ALA A 55 -3.80 6.15 -11.75
CA ALA A 55 -3.36 4.79 -11.46
C ALA A 55 -4.53 3.80 -11.41
N ASN A 56 -5.65 4.18 -10.78
CA ASN A 56 -6.87 3.35 -10.76
C ASN A 56 -7.38 3.06 -12.18
N THR A 57 -7.41 4.08 -13.05
CA THR A 57 -7.83 3.92 -14.45
C THR A 57 -6.96 2.91 -15.18
N ILE A 58 -5.64 2.95 -14.99
CA ILE A 58 -4.70 2.01 -15.60
C ILE A 58 -4.92 0.60 -15.04
N ILE A 59 -5.02 0.45 -13.72
CA ILE A 59 -5.28 -0.85 -13.07
C ILE A 59 -6.56 -1.48 -13.62
N LYS A 60 -7.66 -0.70 -13.71
CA LYS A 60 -8.94 -1.16 -14.29
C LYS A 60 -8.82 -1.65 -15.73
N SER A 61 -7.94 -1.04 -16.51
CA SER A 61 -7.72 -1.43 -17.90
C SER A 61 -6.92 -2.74 -18.05
N GLN A 62 -6.11 -3.09 -17.05
CA GLN A 62 -5.23 -4.25 -17.09
C GLN A 62 -5.77 -5.45 -16.29
N PHE A 63 -6.43 -5.19 -15.15
CA PHE A 63 -6.94 -6.21 -14.24
C PHE A 63 -8.47 -6.15 -14.17
N SER A 64 -9.12 -7.27 -14.53
CA SER A 64 -10.55 -7.45 -14.28
C SER A 64 -10.85 -7.63 -12.80
N LYS A 65 -9.99 -8.40 -12.10
CA LYS A 65 -10.00 -8.60 -10.65
C LYS A 65 -8.58 -8.59 -10.10
N ILE A 66 -8.45 -8.14 -8.85
CA ILE A 66 -7.21 -8.10 -8.08
C ILE A 66 -7.31 -9.18 -7.02
N ASP A 67 -6.29 -10.03 -6.94
CA ASP A 67 -6.20 -11.09 -5.94
C ASP A 67 -5.50 -10.60 -4.68
N GLU A 68 -4.55 -9.68 -4.83
CA GLU A 68 -3.70 -9.23 -3.74
C GLU A 68 -3.31 -7.75 -3.86
N LEU A 69 -3.41 -7.02 -2.74
CA LEU A 69 -2.81 -5.69 -2.59
C LEU A 69 -1.73 -5.74 -1.53
N VAL A 70 -0.53 -5.35 -1.92
CA VAL A 70 0.61 -5.27 -1.02
C VAL A 70 0.94 -3.81 -0.73
N ILE A 71 1.20 -3.50 0.53
CA ILE A 71 1.65 -2.17 0.96
C ILE A 71 3.00 -2.31 1.62
N VAL A 72 4.01 -1.64 1.07
CA VAL A 72 5.38 -1.59 1.60
C VAL A 72 5.63 -0.20 2.14
N TYR A 73 5.90 -0.11 3.44
CA TYR A 73 6.29 1.14 4.10
C TYR A 73 7.43 0.86 5.08
N ARG A 74 8.65 0.82 4.55
CA ARG A 74 9.88 0.46 5.27
C ARG A 74 11.01 1.44 5.01
N ASN A 75 12.15 1.21 5.65
CA ASN A 75 13.41 1.95 5.57
C ASN A 75 13.24 3.47 5.74
N ILE A 76 12.42 3.88 6.70
CA ILE A 76 12.18 5.29 7.00
C ILE A 76 13.31 5.80 7.88
N ASP A 77 14.21 6.60 7.32
CA ASP A 77 15.32 7.15 8.10
C ASP A 77 14.85 8.35 8.94
N LEU A 78 14.46 8.06 10.18
CA LEU A 78 14.09 9.04 11.20
C LEU A 78 14.86 8.67 12.46
N ASN A 79 16.00 9.31 12.64
CA ASN A 79 16.95 9.04 13.72
C ASN A 79 16.94 10.13 14.81
N MET A 80 16.08 11.16 14.69
CA MET A 80 15.97 12.25 15.66
C MET A 80 14.54 12.47 16.14
N ILE A 81 14.38 12.71 17.45
CA ILE A 81 13.09 13.04 18.08
C ILE A 81 12.44 14.30 17.47
N SER A 82 13.25 15.24 16.96
CA SER A 82 12.76 16.49 16.35
C SER A 82 11.74 16.27 15.23
N TYR A 83 11.83 15.17 14.48
CA TYR A 83 10.87 14.84 13.43
C TYR A 83 9.45 14.56 13.97
N GLN A 84 9.30 14.21 15.25
CA GLN A 84 8.00 14.07 15.90
C GLN A 84 7.28 15.40 16.09
N TYR A 85 7.97 16.52 15.91
CA TYR A 85 7.43 17.86 16.06
C TYR A 85 7.49 18.68 14.77
N ASP A 86 8.00 18.09 13.67
CA ASP A 86 7.97 18.73 12.35
C ASP A 86 6.54 18.67 11.80
N TYR A 87 5.85 19.80 11.88
CA TYR A 87 4.47 19.94 11.41
C TYR A 87 4.29 19.50 9.95
N ASN A 88 5.23 19.83 9.05
CA ASN A 88 5.10 19.51 7.64
C ASN A 88 5.23 18.01 7.41
N HIS A 89 6.18 17.37 8.10
CA HIS A 89 6.33 15.91 8.05
C HIS A 89 5.09 15.19 8.59
N ILE A 90 4.57 15.64 9.73
CA ILE A 90 3.36 15.08 10.35
C ILE A 90 2.17 15.22 9.40
N LYS A 91 1.96 16.42 8.85
CA LYS A 91 0.88 16.72 7.91
C LYS A 91 0.96 15.82 6.69
N GLN A 92 2.14 15.68 6.09
CA GLN A 92 2.34 14.83 4.92
C GLN A 92 2.04 13.36 5.22
N ASN A 93 2.52 12.83 6.35
CA ASN A 93 2.25 11.45 6.77
C ASN A 93 0.74 11.14 6.85
N TYR A 94 -0.06 12.04 7.45
CA TYR A 94 -1.50 11.84 7.55
C TYR A 94 -2.26 12.11 6.24
N GLN A 95 -1.76 13.02 5.39
CA GLN A 95 -2.29 13.21 4.04
C GLN A 95 -2.08 11.95 3.19
N GLU A 96 -0.87 11.39 3.21
CA GLU A 96 -0.55 10.14 2.51
C GLU A 96 -1.43 8.98 3.00
N LEU A 97 -1.64 8.85 4.32
CA LEU A 97 -2.55 7.84 4.89
C LEU A 97 -3.96 7.96 4.32
N MET A 98 -4.52 9.16 4.34
CA MET A 98 -5.88 9.42 3.86
C MET A 98 -6.01 9.12 2.37
N ASN A 99 -4.99 9.48 1.58
CA ASN A 99 -4.94 9.22 0.15
C ASN A 99 -4.84 7.72 -0.16
N ILE A 100 -4.06 6.96 0.60
CA ILE A 100 -4.00 5.50 0.46
C ILE A 100 -5.34 4.85 0.82
N ILE A 101 -5.98 5.27 1.90
CA ILE A 101 -7.33 4.80 2.27
C ILE A 101 -8.32 5.11 1.15
N TYR A 102 -8.31 6.34 0.63
CA TYR A 102 -9.14 6.72 -0.52
C TYR A 102 -8.90 5.80 -1.73
N PHE A 103 -7.64 5.55 -2.06
CA PHE A 103 -7.28 4.70 -3.18
C PHE A 103 -7.72 3.24 -3.00
N ILE A 104 -7.59 2.68 -1.80
CA ILE A 104 -8.10 1.34 -1.49
C ILE A 104 -9.62 1.27 -1.73
N ASN A 105 -10.38 2.28 -1.29
CA ASN A 105 -11.82 2.35 -1.56
C ASN A 105 -12.14 2.39 -3.06
N LEU A 106 -11.32 3.04 -3.89
CA LEU A 106 -11.49 3.05 -5.34
C LEU A 106 -11.26 1.67 -5.99
N LEU A 107 -10.45 0.82 -5.35
CA LEU A 107 -10.12 -0.53 -5.81
C LEU A 107 -11.14 -1.59 -5.35
N VAL A 108 -11.98 -1.31 -4.34
CA VAL A 108 -12.98 -2.25 -3.81
C VAL A 108 -13.79 -2.99 -4.89
N PRO A 109 -14.30 -2.34 -5.96
CA PRO A 109 -15.05 -3.04 -7.01
C PRO A 109 -14.24 -4.08 -7.79
N LEU A 110 -12.92 -3.94 -7.81
CA LEU A 110 -11.98 -4.82 -8.50
C LEU A 110 -11.48 -5.96 -7.62
N LEU A 111 -11.76 -5.95 -6.32
CA LEU A 111 -11.33 -7.04 -5.45
C LEU A 111 -12.04 -8.33 -5.85
N LYS A 112 -11.26 -9.41 -5.86
CA LYS A 112 -11.78 -10.77 -6.06
C LYS A 112 -12.47 -11.24 -4.78
N ASP A 113 -13.36 -12.22 -4.91
CA ASP A 113 -14.13 -12.78 -3.78
C ASP A 113 -13.22 -13.36 -2.69
N GLU A 114 -12.05 -13.89 -3.05
CA GLU A 114 -10.97 -14.24 -2.14
C GLU A 114 -9.82 -13.27 -2.38
N PHE A 115 -9.54 -12.41 -1.39
CA PHE A 115 -8.61 -11.30 -1.54
C PHE A 115 -7.67 -11.17 -0.33
N SER A 116 -6.40 -10.82 -0.58
CA SER A 116 -5.41 -10.65 0.48
C SER A 116 -4.78 -9.26 0.49
N PHE A 117 -4.73 -8.65 1.67
CA PHE A 117 -3.82 -7.55 1.97
C PHE A 117 -2.52 -8.11 2.54
N ILE A 118 -1.37 -7.73 1.97
CA ILE A 118 -0.06 -8.00 2.55
C ILE A 118 0.58 -6.68 2.98
N LEU A 119 0.90 -6.55 4.26
CA LEU A 119 1.45 -5.36 4.85
C LEU A 119 2.90 -5.61 5.26
N SER A 120 3.86 -5.04 4.53
CA SER A 120 5.27 -5.07 4.89
C SER A 120 5.67 -3.75 5.51
N PHE A 121 5.74 -3.76 6.85
CA PHE A 121 6.03 -2.58 7.65
C PHE A 121 7.30 -2.80 8.49
N GLU A 122 7.93 -1.70 8.91
CA GLU A 122 8.95 -1.77 9.97
C GLU A 122 8.33 -2.08 11.33
N LYS A 123 9.12 -2.64 12.24
CA LYS A 123 8.76 -2.73 13.66
C LYS A 123 8.58 -1.34 14.26
N ASP A 124 7.68 -1.24 15.23
CA ASP A 124 7.44 0.02 15.92
C ASP A 124 8.70 0.53 16.61
N ASN A 125 8.89 1.85 16.54
CA ASN A 125 10.02 2.53 17.13
C ASN A 125 9.54 3.77 17.89
N HIS A 126 10.01 3.99 19.12
CA HIS A 126 9.61 5.15 19.92
C HIS A 126 10.05 6.48 19.32
N TYR A 127 11.04 6.47 18.42
CA TYR A 127 11.44 7.64 17.64
C TYR A 127 10.50 7.95 16.47
N LYS A 128 9.63 7.01 16.05
CA LYS A 128 8.81 7.11 14.83
C LYS A 128 7.30 7.08 15.12
N VAL A 129 6.84 7.83 16.12
CA VAL A 129 5.44 7.78 16.60
C VAL A 129 4.41 8.00 15.49
N HIS A 130 4.60 8.96 14.60
CA HIS A 130 3.64 9.23 13.52
C HIS A 130 3.58 8.13 12.46
N PHE A 131 4.69 7.44 12.23
CA PHE A 131 4.72 6.25 11.38
C PHE A 131 4.04 5.06 12.05
N ASN A 132 4.29 4.83 13.34
CA ASN A 132 3.56 3.79 14.10
C ASN A 132 2.04 4.06 14.05
N ASN A 133 1.64 5.33 14.22
CA ASN A 133 0.24 5.74 14.10
C ASN A 133 -0.31 5.53 12.69
N PHE A 134 0.47 5.82 11.63
CA PHE A 134 0.08 5.52 10.25
C PHE A 134 -0.25 4.04 10.08
N LYS A 135 0.68 3.14 10.45
CA LYS A 135 0.49 1.69 10.34
C LYS A 135 -0.76 1.25 11.09
N MET A 136 -0.87 1.66 12.35
CA MET A 136 -1.97 1.26 13.21
C MET A 136 -3.32 1.72 12.66
N SER A 137 -3.41 2.95 12.16
CA SER A 137 -4.61 3.49 11.54
C SER A 137 -4.98 2.75 10.25
N LEU A 138 -3.99 2.44 9.41
CA LEU A 138 -4.21 1.67 8.18
C LEU A 138 -4.71 0.25 8.49
N ILE A 139 -4.09 -0.46 9.44
CA ILE A 139 -4.52 -1.80 9.86
C ILE A 139 -5.96 -1.75 10.39
N LYS A 140 -6.28 -0.80 11.29
CA LYS A 140 -7.65 -0.66 11.82
C LYS A 140 -8.68 -0.37 10.73
N TYR A 141 -8.32 0.46 9.75
CA TYR A 141 -9.18 0.71 8.60
C TYR A 141 -9.42 -0.59 7.80
N LEU A 142 -8.37 -1.36 7.51
CA LEU A 142 -8.48 -2.61 6.76
C LEU A 142 -9.31 -3.67 7.49
N GLU A 143 -9.15 -3.80 8.81
CA GLU A 143 -10.00 -4.67 9.64
C GLU A 143 -11.47 -4.25 9.61
N SER A 144 -11.74 -2.94 9.64
CA SER A 144 -13.11 -2.42 9.50
C SER A 144 -13.68 -2.71 8.11
N LEU A 145 -12.90 -2.48 7.06
CA LEU A 145 -13.27 -2.76 5.68
C LEU A 145 -13.58 -4.25 5.46
N LYS A 146 -12.79 -5.13 6.07
CA LYS A 146 -13.03 -6.58 6.06
C LYS A 146 -14.39 -6.94 6.65
N VAL A 147 -14.78 -6.34 7.77
CA VAL A 147 -16.10 -6.55 8.37
C VAL A 147 -17.21 -6.05 7.44
N ASP A 148 -17.03 -4.87 6.84
CA ASP A 148 -18.02 -4.26 5.96
C ASP A 148 -18.27 -5.08 4.68
N LEU A 149 -17.21 -5.71 4.15
CA LEU A 149 -17.24 -6.44 2.88
C LEU A 149 -17.48 -7.95 3.02
N VAL A 150 -17.59 -8.49 4.24
CA VAL A 150 -17.62 -9.93 4.54
C VAL A 150 -18.69 -10.72 3.76
N LYS A 151 -19.79 -10.08 3.36
CA LYS A 151 -20.88 -10.72 2.59
C LYS A 151 -20.55 -10.92 1.11
N SER A 152 -19.58 -10.18 0.59
CA SER A 152 -19.21 -10.17 -0.84
C SER A 152 -17.78 -10.60 -1.10
N ILE A 153 -16.87 -10.32 -0.16
CA ILE A 153 -15.44 -10.55 -0.32
C ILE A 153 -14.89 -11.11 1.00
N ASN A 154 -14.25 -12.27 0.93
CA ASN A 154 -13.44 -12.83 2.01
C ASN A 154 -12.05 -12.20 1.97
N ILE A 155 -11.75 -11.37 2.97
CA ILE A 155 -10.50 -10.62 3.06
C ILE A 155 -9.57 -11.26 4.10
N ASP A 156 -8.36 -11.63 3.66
CA ASP A 156 -7.24 -11.94 4.54
C ASP A 156 -6.32 -10.72 4.71
N ILE A 157 -5.77 -10.53 5.91
CA ILE A 157 -4.83 -9.43 6.20
C ILE A 157 -3.58 -10.06 6.83
N LYS A 158 -2.47 -10.03 6.09
CA LYS A 158 -1.19 -10.59 6.51
C LYS A 158 -0.20 -9.46 6.81
N ILE A 159 0.31 -9.41 8.04
CA ILE A 159 1.35 -8.46 8.45
C ILE A 159 2.70 -9.18 8.46
N LEU A 160 3.66 -8.65 7.72
CA LEU A 160 5.05 -9.12 7.68
C LEU A 160 5.91 -8.23 8.59
N ASN A 161 6.72 -8.87 9.43
CA ASN A 161 7.62 -8.20 10.40
C ASN A 161 9.08 -8.36 9.99
#